data_AF-A0A930AMY6-F1
#
_entry.id   AF-A0A930AMY6-F1
#
_cell.length_a   1.000
_cell.length_b   1.000
_cell.length_c   1.000
_cell.angle_alpha   90.00
_cell.angle_beta   90.00
_cell.angle_gamma   90.00
#
_symmetry.space_group_name_H-M   'P 1'
#
loop_
_entity.id
_entity.type
_entity.pdbx_description
1 polymer ?
#
loop_
_entity_poly.entity_id
_entity_poly.type
_entity_poly.pdbx_seq_one_letter_code
_entity_poly.pdbx_strand_id
1 'polypeptide(L)' 'ALRAAFGSDLELVIIDRLSAGDEVVSATRVRAAIQDKNVDELKLLVPATTYHYLEEKHFIG' A
#
# COMPACT_ATOMS: atom_id res chain seq x y z
N ALA A 1 1.67 -23.26 -9.26
CA ALA A 1 2.64 -23.40 -8.17
C ALA A 1 2.00 -23.19 -6.80
N LEU A 2 1.49 -21.99 -6.48
CA LEU A 2 0.93 -21.66 -5.15
C LEU A 2 -0.24 -22.58 -4.72
N ARG A 3 -1.20 -22.82 -5.62
CA ARG A 3 -2.40 -23.63 -5.33
C ARG A 3 -2.09 -25.08 -4.92
N ALA A 4 -0.96 -25.64 -5.36
CA ALA A 4 -0.53 -26.99 -4.99
C ALA A 4 0.06 -27.05 -3.57
N ALA A 5 0.56 -25.93 -3.03
CA ALA A 5 1.18 -25.85 -1.72
C ALA A 5 0.15 -25.74 -0.56
N PHE A 6 -1.07 -25.28 -0.85
CA PHE A 6 -2.11 -25.01 0.16
C PHE A 6 -3.14 -26.14 0.36
N GLY A 7 -3.02 -27.24 -0.40
CA GLY A 7 -3.95 -28.38 -0.29
C GLY A 7 -5.41 -28.01 -0.62
N SER A 8 -6.37 -28.70 0.00
CA SER A 8 -7.82 -28.50 -0.18
C SER A 8 -8.49 -27.65 0.90
N ASP A 9 -7.80 -27.38 2.01
CA ASP A 9 -8.40 -26.76 3.20
C ASP A 9 -8.33 -25.22 3.18
N LEU A 10 -7.57 -24.64 2.25
CA LEU A 10 -7.40 -23.20 2.07
C LEU A 10 -7.76 -22.79 0.65
N GLU A 11 -8.67 -21.82 0.52
CA GLU A 11 -9.05 -21.26 -0.76
C GLU A 11 -8.06 -20.16 -1.19
N LEU A 12 -7.46 -20.32 -2.37
CA LEU A 12 -6.66 -19.27 -2.99
C LEU A 12 -7.55 -18.40 -3.89
N VAL A 13 -7.83 -17.18 -3.44
CA VAL A 13 -8.50 -16.13 -4.23
C VAL A 13 -7.45 -15.11 -4.68
N ILE A 14 -7.36 -14.86 -5.98
CA ILE A 14 -6.47 -13.86 -6.57
C ILE A 14 -7.32 -12.61 -6.90
N ILE A 15 -6.89 -11.44 -6.46
CA ILE A 15 -7.54 -10.15 -6.73
C ILE A 15 -6.59 -9.21 -7.48
N ASP A 16 -7.18 -8.25 -8.20
CA ASP A 16 -6.42 -7.25 -8.93
C ASP A 16 -5.68 -6.29 -7.98
N ARG A 17 -4.54 -5.77 -8.45
CA ARG A 17 -3.74 -4.82 -7.67
C ARG A 17 -4.38 -3.43 -7.70
N LEU A 18 -4.36 -2.77 -6.55
CA LEU A 18 -4.80 -1.38 -6.42
C LEU A 18 -3.84 -0.44 -7.17
N SER A 19 -4.40 0.52 -7.90
CA SER A 19 -3.65 1.55 -8.63
C SER A 19 -4.14 2.94 -8.22
N ALA A 20 -3.21 3.91 -8.24
CA ALA A 20 -3.49 5.33 -8.03
C ALA A 20 -3.02 6.09 -9.28
N GLY A 21 -3.97 6.51 -10.10
CA GLY A 21 -3.68 6.96 -11.47
C GLY A 21 -3.25 5.78 -12.35
N ASP A 22 -2.18 5.97 -13.12
CA ASP A 22 -1.64 4.97 -14.06
C ASP A 22 -0.66 3.98 -13.41
N GLU A 23 -0.39 4.12 -12.11
CA GLU A 23 0.62 3.35 -11.40
C GLU A 23 0.04 2.52 -10.26
N VAL A 24 0.60 1.32 -10.09
CA VAL A 24 0.24 0.41 -9.00
C VAL A 24 0.73 0.98 -7.67
N VAL A 25 -0.15 0.98 -6.68
CA VAL A 25 0.21 1.35 -5.31
C VAL A 25 1.19 0.31 -4.76
N SER A 26 2.36 0.77 -4.29
CA SER A 26 3.39 -0.11 -3.75
C SER A 26 4.03 0.47 -2.49
N ALA A 27 4.47 -0.41 -1.59
CA ALA A 27 5.14 0.00 -0.36
C ALA A 27 6.45 0.77 -0.62
N THR A 28 7.14 0.48 -1.73
CA THR A 28 8.34 1.24 -2.13
C THR A 28 7.99 2.68 -2.48
N ARG A 29 6.92 2.90 -3.25
CA ARG A 29 6.47 4.23 -3.61
C ARG A 29 5.97 5.02 -2.40
N VAL A 30 5.26 4.39 -1.47
CA VAL A 30 4.85 5.01 -0.20
C VAL A 30 6.07 5.50 0.59
N ARG A 31 7.13 4.68 0.71
CA ARG A 31 8.36 5.07 1.42
C ARG A 31 9.09 6.23 0.74
N ALA A 32 9.14 6.25 -0.59
CA ALA A 32 9.74 7.36 -1.35
C ALA A 32 8.97 8.66 -1.09
N ALA A 33 7.64 8.65 -1.18
CA ALA A 33 6.82 9.83 -0.90
C ALA A 33 6.99 10.36 0.54
N ILE A 34 7.21 9.48 1.53
CA ILE A 34 7.57 9.88 2.90
C ILE A 34 8.95 10.57 2.93
N GLN A 35 9.96 9.97 2.29
CA GLN A 35 11.33 10.52 2.25
C GLN A 35 11.38 11.90 1.56
N ASP A 36 10.62 12.05 0.48
CA ASP A 36 10.55 13.28 -0.31
C ASP A 36 9.60 14.33 0.30
N LYS A 37 8.97 14.03 1.45
CA LYS A 37 7.94 14.84 2.10
C LYS A 37 6.78 15.21 1.16
N ASN A 38 6.47 14.33 0.21
CA ASN A 38 5.41 14.53 -0.76
C ASN A 38 4.04 14.12 -0.17
N VAL A 39 3.48 15.02 0.63
CA VAL A 39 2.23 14.81 1.37
C VAL A 39 1.04 14.57 0.44
N ASP A 40 0.99 15.25 -0.70
CA ASP A 40 -0.12 15.14 -1.65
C ASP A 40 -0.15 13.75 -2.31
N GLU A 41 1.02 13.23 -2.66
CA GLU A 41 1.15 11.86 -3.17
C GLU A 41 0.79 10.82 -2.10
N LEU A 42 1.21 11.02 -0.86
CA LEU A 42 0.88 10.12 0.25
C LEU A 42 -0.64 9.95 0.44
N LYS A 43 -1.41 11.04 0.34
CA LYS A 43 -2.88 11.00 0.44
C LYS A 43 -3.54 10.19 -0.67
N LEU A 44 -2.88 10.02 -1.82
CA LEU A 44 -3.35 9.19 -2.93
C LEU A 44 -2.93 7.72 -2.79
N LEU A 45 -1.81 7.46 -2.11
CA LEU A 45 -1.25 6.12 -1.96
C LEU A 45 -1.78 5.35 -0.76
N VAL A 46 -2.22 6.04 0.29
CA VAL A 46 -2.70 5.40 1.52
C VAL A 46 -4.08 5.90 1.93
N PRO A 47 -4.91 5.04 2.58
CA PRO A 47 -6.16 5.48 3.18
C PRO A 47 -5.95 6.59 4.22
N ALA A 48 -6.99 7.41 4.45
CA ALA A 48 -6.95 8.50 5.42
C ALA A 48 -6.56 8.04 6.84
N THR A 49 -7.01 6.86 7.27
CA THR A 49 -6.63 6.29 8.57
C THR A 49 -5.13 6.01 8.68
N THR A 50 -4.52 5.51 7.60
CA THR A 50 -3.06 5.30 7.54
C THR A 50 -2.31 6.63 7.46
N TYR A 51 -2.82 7.60 6.69
CA TYR A 51 -2.24 8.94 6.65
C TYR A 51 -2.19 9.59 8.04
N HIS A 52 -3.30 9.57 8.78
CA HIS A 52 -3.35 10.12 10.14
C HIS A 52 -2.37 9.40 11.07
N TYR A 53 -2.27 8.07 10.98
CA TYR A 53 -1.27 7.33 11.76
C TYR A 53 0.17 7.79 11.45
N LEU A 54 0.50 8.04 10.18
CA LEU A 54 1.83 8.49 9.79
C LEU A 54 2.14 9.91 10.32
N GLU A 55 1.14 10.78 10.33
CA GLU A 55 1.21 12.14 10.87
C GLU A 55 1.40 12.12 12.40
N GLU A 56 0.56 11.37 13.12
CA GLU A 56 0.62 11.21 14.58
C GLU A 56 1.95 10.63 15.07
N LYS A 57 2.60 9.78 14.25
CA LYS A 57 3.89 9.17 14.56
C LYS A 57 5.09 10.00 14.06
N HIS A 58 4.85 11.20 13.52
CA HIS A 58 5.89 12.10 13.03
C HIS A 58 6.76 11.49 11.91
N PHE A 59 6.19 10.62 11.07
CA PHE A 59 6.90 10.12 9.89
C PHE A 59 6.92 11.13 8.73
N ILE A 60 5.96 12.05 8.72
CA ILE A 60 5.71 12.99 7.61
C ILE A 60 5.66 14.47 8.04
N GLY A 61 6.12 14.78 9.26
CA GLY A 61 6.21 16.12 9.84
C GLY A 61 7.65 16.50 10.16
#